data_AF-A0A941B6Q7-F1
#
_entry.id   AF-A0A941B6Q7-F1
#
_cell.length_a   1.000
_cell.length_b   1.000
_cell.length_c   1.000
_cell.angle_alpha   90.00
_cell.angle_beta   90.00
_cell.angle_gamma   90.00
#
_symmetry.space_group_name_H-M   'P 1'
#
loop_
_entity.id
_entity.type
_entity.pdbx_description
1 polymer ?
#
loop_
_entity_poly.entity_id
_entity_poly.type
_entity_poly.pdbx_seq_one_letter_code
_entity_poly.pdbx_strand_id
1 'polypeptide(L)'
;MTGPLPPAPQGPFLAAAPVVRTHRLALGLQVVDALRGEPADVAVAVEEVPPSHAMPRPAVREAAAALYNPGMGLPRLTRGRHPGRFRLLFGDRVAPPVRVRVYDTARRFVPRRLEVPFASLAAVLAEEASGARPAARARRIAVFPGTAYSPQGNATGVRGRVVGPTGGPVRWVRVTAWHSALGTVLGHAHGDDRGEFLLVLGVPPTSHASPSGSAFTVRLTLAARSTPPPAGSAVTRHDPFADLPLEVLPPVGTPDDVSDGMTVPDAHAARSTVVVPLLLGRLVSPPSPFILP
;
A
#
# COMPACT_ATOMS: atom_id res chain seq x y z
N MET A 1 -54.33 -26.92 -50.97
CA MET A 1 -55.03 -26.85 -49.68
C MET A 1 -54.00 -26.70 -48.58
N THR A 2 -53.73 -25.47 -48.17
CA THR A 2 -52.78 -25.11 -47.10
C THR A 2 -53.50 -25.19 -45.76
N GLY A 3 -53.22 -26.25 -44.99
CA GLY A 3 -53.76 -26.39 -43.64
C GLY A 3 -53.12 -25.39 -42.67
N PRO A 4 -53.85 -24.91 -41.64
CA PRO A 4 -53.32 -23.95 -40.68
C PRO A 4 -52.21 -24.58 -39.84
N LEU A 5 -51.13 -23.81 -39.62
CA LEU A 5 -50.04 -24.21 -38.73
C LEU A 5 -50.57 -24.41 -37.29
N PRO A 6 -50.11 -25.46 -36.58
CA PRO A 6 -50.47 -25.65 -35.19
C PRO A 6 -49.93 -24.50 -34.33
N PRO A 7 -50.67 -24.06 -33.29
CA PRO A 7 -50.21 -23.00 -32.39
C PRO A 7 -48.94 -23.44 -31.65
N ALA A 8 -47.98 -22.52 -31.54
CA ALA A 8 -46.77 -22.75 -30.77
C ALA A 8 -47.12 -23.01 -29.29
N PRO A 9 -46.50 -24.01 -28.63
CA PRO A 9 -46.75 -24.31 -27.23
C PRO A 9 -46.33 -23.12 -26.36
N GLN A 10 -47.31 -22.42 -25.80
CA GLN A 10 -47.11 -21.43 -24.75
C GLN A 10 -46.86 -22.16 -23.42
N GLY A 11 -45.65 -22.68 -23.24
CA GLY A 11 -45.20 -23.15 -21.94
C GLY A 11 -45.08 -21.96 -20.96
N PRO A 12 -45.54 -22.09 -19.71
CA PRO A 12 -45.38 -21.03 -18.73
C PRO A 12 -43.89 -20.79 -18.47
N PHE A 13 -43.40 -19.61 -18.85
CA PHE A 13 -42.11 -19.08 -18.42
C PHE A 13 -42.19 -18.79 -16.91
N LEU A 14 -42.08 -19.82 -16.08
CA LEU A 14 -41.82 -19.62 -14.65
C LEU A 14 -40.39 -19.08 -14.55
N ALA A 15 -40.26 -17.77 -14.39
CA ALA A 15 -38.98 -17.14 -14.09
C ALA A 15 -38.40 -17.81 -12.84
N ALA A 16 -37.26 -18.48 -13.00
CA ALA A 16 -36.56 -19.10 -11.88
C ALA A 16 -36.37 -18.04 -10.77
N ALA A 17 -36.77 -18.39 -9.55
CA ALA A 17 -36.65 -17.49 -8.41
C ALA A 17 -35.18 -17.01 -8.28
N PRO A 18 -34.95 -15.72 -8.01
CA PRO A 18 -33.60 -15.19 -7.92
C PRO A 18 -32.83 -15.88 -6.79
N VAL A 19 -31.72 -16.53 -7.13
CA VAL A 19 -30.80 -17.11 -6.14
C VAL A 19 -30.00 -15.99 -5.51
N VAL A 20 -30.35 -15.61 -4.28
CA VAL A 20 -29.60 -14.62 -3.50
C VAL A 20 -28.34 -15.28 -2.94
N ARG A 21 -27.16 -14.82 -3.36
CA ARG A 21 -25.88 -15.24 -2.79
C ARG A 21 -25.37 -14.18 -1.83
N THR A 22 -25.31 -14.53 -0.54
CA THR A 22 -24.73 -13.67 0.49
C THR A 22 -23.23 -13.93 0.58
N HIS A 23 -22.42 -12.89 0.35
CA HIS A 23 -20.97 -12.95 0.51
C HIS A 23 -20.55 -12.23 1.80
N ARG A 24 -19.67 -12.85 2.58
CA ARG A 24 -19.10 -12.26 3.79
C ARG A 24 -17.75 -11.61 3.49
N LEU A 25 -17.55 -10.41 4.02
CA LEU A 25 -16.28 -9.67 3.93
C LEU A 25 -15.25 -10.31 4.87
N ALA A 26 -14.12 -10.76 4.33
CA ALA A 26 -12.98 -11.21 5.11
C ALA A 26 -12.11 -10.03 5.57
N LEU A 27 -11.75 -9.16 4.62
CA LEU A 27 -10.87 -8.00 4.86
C LEU A 27 -11.25 -6.84 3.94
N GLY A 28 -11.34 -5.64 4.51
CA GLY A 28 -11.33 -4.38 3.78
C GLY A 28 -9.98 -3.68 3.93
N LEU A 29 -9.45 -3.11 2.85
CA LEU A 29 -8.27 -2.25 2.89
C LEU A 29 -8.63 -0.89 2.32
N GLN A 30 -8.35 0.18 3.06
CA GLN A 30 -8.44 1.55 2.59
C GLN A 30 -7.03 2.12 2.48
N VAL A 31 -6.49 2.21 1.27
CA VAL A 31 -5.16 2.79 1.05
C VAL A 31 -5.29 4.31 0.88
N VAL A 32 -4.46 5.05 1.62
CA VAL A 32 -4.47 6.51 1.68
C VAL A 32 -3.09 7.10 1.47
N ASP A 33 -3.05 8.31 0.95
CA ASP A 33 -1.86 9.15 0.89
C ASP A 33 -1.46 9.56 2.32
N ALA A 34 -0.25 9.20 2.75
CA ALA A 34 0.26 9.51 4.09
C ALA A 34 0.31 11.02 4.38
N LEU A 35 0.50 11.86 3.36
CA LEU A 35 0.56 13.31 3.52
C LEU A 35 -0.82 13.96 3.57
N ARG A 36 -1.72 13.53 2.69
CA ARG A 36 -3.02 14.19 2.49
C ARG A 36 -4.15 13.53 3.26
N GLY A 37 -3.98 12.28 3.68
CA GLY A 37 -5.02 11.45 4.29
C GLY A 37 -6.10 10.96 3.31
N GLU A 38 -6.05 11.41 2.06
CA GLU A 38 -6.99 11.09 0.97
C GLU A 38 -6.77 9.69 0.39
N PRO A 39 -7.78 9.07 -0.26
CA PRO A 39 -7.60 7.80 -0.94
C PRO A 39 -6.48 7.83 -1.99
N ALA A 40 -5.56 6.88 -1.92
CA ALA A 40 -4.49 6.75 -2.90
C ALA A 40 -4.94 5.99 -4.14
N ASP A 41 -4.51 6.45 -5.32
CA ASP A 41 -4.73 5.76 -6.58
C ASP A 41 -3.62 4.74 -6.84
N VAL A 42 -3.78 3.56 -6.24
CA VAL A 42 -2.82 2.45 -6.25
C VAL A 42 -3.50 1.15 -6.64
N ALA A 43 -2.70 0.10 -6.88
CA ALA A 43 -3.16 -1.28 -6.99
C ALA A 43 -2.83 -2.06 -5.71
N VAL A 44 -3.67 -3.04 -5.39
CA VAL A 44 -3.41 -4.02 -4.33
C VAL A 44 -3.49 -5.43 -4.90
N ALA A 45 -2.44 -6.22 -4.73
CA ALA A 45 -2.37 -7.62 -5.15
C ALA A 45 -2.19 -8.56 -3.96
N VAL A 46 -2.64 -9.80 -4.10
CA VAL A 46 -2.48 -10.87 -3.09
C VAL A 46 -1.41 -11.85 -3.55
N GLU A 47 -0.45 -12.20 -2.70
CA GLU A 47 0.71 -13.01 -3.11
C GLU A 47 0.43 -14.51 -3.14
N GLU A 48 -0.40 -15.02 -2.23
CA GLU A 48 -0.47 -16.47 -1.94
C GLU A 48 -1.82 -17.10 -2.26
N VAL A 49 -2.69 -16.39 -2.98
CA VAL A 49 -3.99 -16.92 -3.40
C VAL A 49 -3.89 -17.35 -4.86
N PRO A 50 -3.90 -18.67 -5.18
CA PRO A 50 -4.15 -19.11 -6.55
C PRO A 50 -5.48 -18.50 -7.01
N PRO A 51 -5.61 -18.01 -8.26
CA PRO A 51 -6.79 -17.25 -8.71
C PRO A 51 -8.09 -17.95 -8.30
N SER A 52 -8.80 -17.37 -7.32
CA SER A 52 -9.88 -18.02 -6.59
C SER A 52 -11.24 -17.94 -7.29
N HIS A 53 -11.30 -17.28 -8.43
CA HIS A 53 -12.50 -17.21 -9.24
C HIS A 53 -12.14 -17.54 -10.68
N ALA A 54 -12.95 -18.40 -11.32
CA ALA A 54 -13.07 -18.39 -12.76
C ALA A 54 -13.45 -16.95 -13.14
N MET A 55 -12.44 -16.15 -13.46
CA MET A 55 -12.63 -14.83 -14.05
C MET A 55 -13.58 -15.04 -15.21
N PRO A 56 -14.72 -14.33 -15.28
CA PRO A 56 -15.58 -14.41 -16.45
C PRO A 56 -14.69 -14.16 -17.66
N ARG A 57 -14.57 -15.19 -18.52
CA ARG A 57 -13.76 -15.10 -19.73
C ARG A 57 -14.31 -13.92 -20.53
N PRO A 58 -13.55 -12.83 -20.73
CA PRO A 58 -14.03 -11.77 -21.59
C PRO A 58 -14.03 -12.35 -23.00
N ALA A 59 -15.18 -12.34 -23.67
CA ALA A 59 -15.30 -12.69 -25.08
C ALA A 59 -14.46 -11.76 -26.01
N VAL A 60 -13.77 -10.76 -25.44
CA VAL A 60 -13.02 -9.74 -26.17
C VAL A 60 -11.61 -9.67 -25.60
N ARG A 61 -10.65 -10.21 -26.36
CA ARG A 61 -9.21 -10.30 -26.03
C ARG A 61 -8.57 -8.93 -25.71
N GLU A 62 -9.17 -7.81 -26.12
CA GLU A 62 -8.72 -6.44 -25.81
C GLU A 62 -9.03 -5.99 -24.38
N ALA A 63 -10.10 -6.48 -23.74
CA ALA A 63 -10.40 -6.17 -22.34
C ALA A 63 -9.51 -6.95 -21.36
N ALA A 64 -9.04 -8.13 -21.76
CA ALA A 64 -8.06 -8.90 -20.99
C ALA A 64 -6.71 -8.20 -20.93
N ALA A 65 -6.30 -7.46 -21.97
CA ALA A 65 -5.10 -6.62 -21.96
C ALA A 65 -5.25 -5.36 -21.06
N ALA A 66 -6.47 -4.89 -20.79
CA ALA A 66 -6.74 -3.83 -19.81
C ALA A 66 -6.87 -4.36 -18.35
N LEU A 67 -7.21 -5.64 -18.18
CA LEU A 67 -7.25 -6.34 -16.88
C LEU A 67 -5.91 -7.00 -16.50
N TYR A 68 -5.06 -7.30 -17.48
CA TYR A 68 -3.64 -7.61 -17.31
C TYR A 68 -2.84 -6.31 -17.36
N ASN A 69 -2.56 -5.73 -16.19
CA ASN A 69 -1.39 -4.86 -16.10
C ASN A 69 -0.18 -5.81 -15.92
N PRO A 70 0.71 -5.96 -16.93
CA PRO A 70 1.64 -7.09 -17.07
C PRO A 70 2.81 -7.11 -16.05
N GLY A 71 2.81 -6.27 -15.03
CA GLY A 71 3.98 -6.12 -14.18
C GLY A 71 4.35 -7.32 -13.31
N MET A 72 3.41 -8.19 -12.91
CA MET A 72 3.63 -9.06 -11.73
C MET A 72 2.93 -10.42 -11.69
N GLY A 73 1.96 -10.72 -12.55
CA GLY A 73 1.25 -12.01 -12.56
C GLY A 73 0.38 -12.34 -11.31
N LEU A 74 0.30 -11.45 -10.31
CA LEU A 74 -0.45 -11.67 -9.07
C LEU A 74 -1.93 -11.27 -9.18
N PRO A 75 -2.87 -12.00 -8.54
CA PRO A 75 -4.27 -11.61 -8.47
C PRO A 75 -4.47 -10.27 -7.76
N ARG A 76 -5.21 -9.36 -8.40
CA ARG A 76 -5.56 -8.04 -7.84
C ARG A 76 -6.82 -8.14 -6.99
N LEU A 77 -6.83 -7.44 -5.85
CA LEU A 77 -8.05 -7.25 -5.08
C LEU A 77 -9.03 -6.35 -5.84
N THR A 78 -10.31 -6.69 -5.78
CA THR A 78 -11.36 -5.90 -6.42
C THR A 78 -11.48 -4.54 -5.74
N ARG A 79 -11.31 -3.46 -6.52
CA ARG A 79 -11.59 -2.09 -6.09
C ARG A 79 -13.09 -1.92 -5.87
N GLY A 80 -13.49 -1.35 -4.73
CA GLY A 80 -14.86 -0.98 -4.46
C GLY A 80 -15.30 0.23 -5.30
N ARG A 81 -16.55 0.68 -5.12
CA ARG A 81 -17.06 1.90 -5.78
C ARG A 81 -16.31 3.17 -5.36
N HIS A 82 -15.70 3.17 -4.18
CA HIS A 82 -14.92 4.30 -3.67
C HIS A 82 -13.42 4.09 -3.95
N PRO A 83 -12.69 5.13 -4.40
CA PRO A 83 -11.24 5.11 -4.54
C PRO A 83 -10.52 4.62 -3.29
N GLY A 84 -9.38 3.95 -3.47
CA GLY A 84 -8.54 3.44 -2.37
C GLY A 84 -9.15 2.30 -1.54
N ARG A 85 -10.41 1.90 -1.75
CA ARG A 85 -11.05 0.80 -1.00
C ARG A 85 -10.97 -0.51 -1.78
N PHE A 86 -10.41 -1.53 -1.15
CA PHE A 86 -10.27 -2.89 -1.66
C PHE A 86 -10.96 -3.87 -0.72
N ARG A 87 -11.47 -4.97 -1.27
CA ARG A 87 -12.15 -6.00 -0.49
C ARG A 87 -11.66 -7.38 -0.84
N LEU A 88 -11.53 -8.21 0.18
CA LEU A 88 -11.35 -9.65 0.11
C LEU A 88 -12.58 -10.28 0.77
N LEU A 89 -13.25 -11.18 0.04
CA LEU A 89 -14.42 -11.90 0.53
C LEU A 89 -13.97 -13.30 0.99
N PHE A 90 -14.67 -13.86 1.98
CA PHE A 90 -14.46 -15.27 2.31
C PHE A 90 -14.81 -16.16 1.12
N GLY A 91 -14.01 -17.20 0.93
CA GLY A 91 -14.20 -18.29 -0.01
C GLY A 91 -13.28 -19.44 0.38
N ASP A 92 -13.31 -20.53 -0.39
CA ASP A 92 -12.70 -21.82 0.00
C ASP A 92 -11.18 -21.79 0.24
N ARG A 93 -10.50 -20.70 -0.14
CA ARG A 93 -9.03 -20.59 -0.10
C ARG A 93 -8.51 -19.32 0.57
N VAL A 94 -9.40 -18.56 1.24
CA VAL A 94 -9.01 -17.35 1.96
C VAL A 94 -8.80 -17.69 3.43
N ALA A 95 -7.55 -17.73 3.86
CA ALA A 95 -7.15 -17.96 5.25
C ALA A 95 -6.37 -16.76 5.80
N PRO A 96 -6.52 -16.43 7.09
CA PRO A 96 -5.68 -15.44 7.76
C PRO A 96 -4.32 -16.05 8.20
N PRO A 97 -3.23 -15.25 8.21
CA PRO A 97 -3.13 -13.90 7.66
C PRO A 97 -3.03 -13.92 6.12
N VAL A 98 -3.27 -12.78 5.48
CA VAL A 98 -3.08 -12.63 4.02
C VAL A 98 -1.92 -11.69 3.72
N ARG A 99 -1.07 -12.09 2.76
CA ARG A 99 0.00 -11.23 2.24
C ARG A 99 -0.47 -10.42 1.05
N VAL A 100 -0.31 -9.10 1.14
CA VAL A 100 -0.72 -8.16 0.11
C VAL A 100 0.42 -7.23 -0.30
N ARG A 101 0.44 -6.85 -1.58
CA ARG A 101 1.32 -5.81 -2.13
C ARG A 101 0.50 -4.62 -2.55
N VAL A 102 0.88 -3.45 -2.04
CA VAL A 102 0.36 -2.16 -2.46
C VAL A 102 1.40 -1.52 -3.37
N TYR A 103 1.02 -1.13 -4.59
CA TYR A 103 1.97 -0.56 -5.55
C TYR A 103 1.32 0.45 -6.50
N ASP A 104 2.12 1.37 -7.00
CA ASP A 104 1.74 2.34 -8.04
C ASP A 104 2.72 2.25 -9.22
N THR A 105 2.21 1.91 -10.40
CA THR A 105 3.03 1.84 -11.62
C THR A 105 3.52 3.21 -12.08
N ALA A 106 2.85 4.29 -11.66
CA ALA A 106 3.27 5.66 -11.96
C ALA A 106 4.32 6.19 -10.98
N ARG A 107 4.76 5.39 -9.98
CA ARG A 107 5.79 5.77 -8.98
C ARG A 107 5.43 7.03 -8.17
N ARG A 108 4.14 7.37 -8.06
CA ARG A 108 3.70 8.47 -7.19
C ARG A 108 3.71 8.05 -5.72
N PHE A 109 3.60 6.75 -5.44
CA PHE A 109 3.66 6.19 -4.09
C PHE A 109 4.68 5.06 -4.00
N VAL A 110 5.35 4.98 -2.85
CA VAL A 110 6.31 3.92 -2.56
C VAL A 110 5.55 2.61 -2.28
N PRO A 111 5.91 1.51 -2.96
CA PRO A 111 5.28 0.21 -2.73
C PRO A 111 5.46 -0.30 -1.30
N ARG A 112 4.48 -1.08 -0.82
CA ARG A 112 4.52 -1.74 0.49
C ARG A 112 4.09 -3.19 0.37
N ARG A 113 4.66 -4.05 1.21
CA ARG A 113 4.32 -5.48 1.30
C ARG A 113 3.90 -5.78 2.74
N LEU A 114 2.66 -6.23 2.91
CA LEU A 114 2.02 -6.31 4.22
C LEU A 114 1.53 -7.74 4.46
N GLU A 115 1.70 -8.23 5.69
CA GLU A 115 0.99 -9.39 6.21
C GLU A 115 -0.16 -8.88 7.08
N VAL A 116 -1.40 -9.11 6.66
CA VAL A 116 -2.59 -8.53 7.29
C VAL A 116 -3.36 -9.63 8.03
N PRO A 117 -3.39 -9.61 9.36
CA PRO A 117 -4.24 -10.51 10.12
C PRO A 117 -5.71 -10.09 10.00
N PHE A 118 -6.60 -11.08 9.92
CA PHE A 118 -8.05 -10.90 9.97
C PHE A 118 -8.71 -12.10 10.64
N ALA A 119 -9.97 -11.97 11.07
CA ALA A 119 -10.69 -13.05 11.73
C ALA A 119 -10.96 -14.21 10.76
N SER A 120 -10.93 -15.46 11.26
CA SER A 120 -11.35 -16.61 10.45
C SER A 120 -12.87 -16.58 10.19
N LEU A 121 -13.33 -17.31 9.17
CA LEU A 121 -14.76 -17.40 8.88
C LEU A 121 -15.54 -17.95 10.08
N ALA A 122 -15.01 -18.96 10.78
CA ALA A 122 -15.63 -19.53 11.96
C ALA A 122 -15.80 -18.50 13.09
N ALA A 123 -14.77 -17.68 13.33
CA ALA A 123 -14.84 -16.62 14.33
C ALA A 123 -15.89 -15.56 13.96
N VAL A 124 -15.97 -15.17 12.69
CA VAL A 124 -16.99 -14.23 12.19
C VAL A 124 -18.40 -14.79 12.35
N LEU A 125 -18.61 -16.08 12.04
CA LEU A 125 -19.92 -16.72 12.22
C LEU A 125 -20.33 -16.81 13.70
N ALA A 126 -19.38 -17.10 14.59
CA ALA A 126 -19.63 -17.13 16.03
C ALA A 126 -19.98 -15.74 16.58
N GLU A 127 -19.28 -14.70 16.12
CA GLU A 127 -19.58 -13.30 16.46
C GLU A 127 -20.99 -12.91 15.97
N GLU A 128 -21.34 -13.20 14.71
CA GLU A 128 -22.68 -12.94 14.16
C GLU A 128 -23.77 -13.67 14.96
N ALA A 129 -23.56 -14.93 15.32
CA ALA A 129 -24.52 -15.73 16.09
C ALA A 129 -24.72 -15.20 17.52
N SER A 130 -23.72 -14.54 18.10
CA SER A 130 -23.82 -13.93 19.44
C SER A 130 -24.75 -12.70 19.48
N GLY A 131 -25.11 -12.13 18.32
CA GLY A 131 -25.87 -10.89 18.22
C GLY A 131 -25.06 -9.63 18.54
N ALA A 132 -23.75 -9.76 18.83
CA ALA A 132 -22.86 -8.63 19.03
C ALA A 132 -22.68 -7.82 17.72
N ARG A 133 -22.39 -6.53 17.86
CA ARG A 133 -22.04 -5.67 16.72
C ARG A 133 -20.73 -6.19 16.08
N PRO A 134 -20.71 -6.51 14.78
CA PRO A 134 -19.50 -7.01 14.14
C PRO A 134 -18.33 -6.03 14.24
N ALA A 135 -17.15 -6.55 14.59
CA ALA A 135 -15.91 -5.80 14.62
C ALA A 135 -15.58 -5.21 13.24
N ALA A 136 -14.91 -4.06 13.24
CA ALA A 136 -14.47 -3.43 12.01
C ALA A 136 -13.43 -4.32 11.31
N ARG A 137 -13.75 -4.79 10.11
CA ARG A 137 -12.88 -5.63 9.26
C ARG A 137 -12.07 -4.83 8.24
N ALA A 138 -12.03 -3.50 8.38
CA ALA A 138 -11.32 -2.61 7.48
C ALA A 138 -10.03 -2.10 8.12
N ARG A 139 -8.92 -2.10 7.37
CA ARG A 139 -7.64 -1.50 7.77
C ARG A 139 -7.34 -0.30 6.88
N ARG A 140 -6.92 0.81 7.46
CA ARG A 140 -6.47 2.00 6.73
C ARG A 140 -4.96 1.95 6.59
N ILE A 141 -4.44 1.90 5.37
CA ILE A 141 -3.01 1.72 5.07
C ILE A 141 -2.46 3.00 4.46
N ALA A 142 -1.47 3.61 5.09
CA ALA A 142 -0.79 4.78 4.53
C ALA A 142 0.28 4.38 3.51
N VAL A 143 0.32 5.06 2.36
CA VAL A 143 1.43 4.97 1.41
C VAL A 143 2.12 6.31 1.29
N PHE A 144 3.45 6.27 1.20
CA PHE A 144 4.28 7.46 1.24
C PHE A 144 4.60 7.96 -0.17
N PRO A 145 4.79 9.28 -0.35
CA PRO A 145 5.20 9.87 -1.61
C PRO A 145 6.45 9.20 -2.21
N GLY A 146 6.32 8.79 -3.46
CA GLY A 146 7.42 8.33 -4.29
C GLY A 146 8.07 9.47 -5.09
N THR A 147 8.95 9.10 -6.02
CA THR A 147 9.73 10.02 -6.85
C THR A 147 8.88 10.86 -7.80
N ALA A 148 7.78 10.31 -8.32
CA ALA A 148 6.87 11.01 -9.21
C ALA A 148 5.75 11.78 -8.46
N TYR A 149 5.77 11.78 -7.12
CA TYR A 149 4.78 12.53 -6.34
C TYR A 149 5.02 14.04 -6.50
N SER A 150 3.93 14.79 -6.74
CA SER A 150 3.95 16.26 -6.83
C SER A 150 3.47 16.88 -5.51
N PRO A 151 4.39 17.33 -4.64
CA PRO A 151 4.01 18.07 -3.43
C PRO A 151 3.45 19.45 -3.79
N GLN A 152 2.77 20.09 -2.82
CA GLN A 152 2.29 21.46 -2.98
C GLN A 152 3.47 22.45 -3.02
N GLY A 153 3.30 23.59 -3.70
CA GLY A 153 4.39 24.53 -4.03
C GLY A 153 5.09 25.19 -2.85
N ASN A 154 4.55 25.08 -1.64
CA ASN A 154 5.10 25.61 -0.38
C ASN A 154 5.41 24.50 0.64
N ALA A 155 5.55 23.24 0.19
CA ALA A 155 5.95 22.16 1.07
C ALA A 155 7.36 22.39 1.63
N THR A 156 7.54 22.12 2.93
CA THR A 156 8.86 22.07 3.57
C THR A 156 9.32 20.62 3.62
N GLY A 157 10.54 20.32 3.18
CA GLY A 157 10.99 18.94 3.20
C GLY A 157 12.27 18.65 2.43
N VAL A 158 12.53 17.37 2.23
CA VAL A 158 13.74 16.84 1.59
C VAL A 158 13.34 15.89 0.48
N ARG A 159 13.87 16.11 -0.72
CA ARG A 159 13.97 15.08 -1.76
C ARG A 159 15.40 14.56 -1.73
N GLY A 160 15.57 13.27 -1.46
CA GLY A 160 16.88 12.68 -1.23
C GLY A 160 17.06 11.36 -1.93
N ARG A 161 18.31 10.91 -2.00
CA ARG A 161 18.69 9.59 -2.47
C ARG A 161 19.65 8.95 -1.48
N VAL A 162 19.44 7.68 -1.17
CA VAL A 162 20.30 6.90 -0.27
C VAL A 162 21.08 5.88 -1.08
N VAL A 163 22.38 5.85 -0.86
CA VAL A 163 23.32 4.93 -1.50
C VAL A 163 24.15 4.20 -0.45
N GLY A 164 24.63 3.01 -0.81
CA GLY A 164 25.57 2.24 0.00
C GLY A 164 27.00 2.78 -0.16
N PRO A 165 27.98 2.19 0.53
CA PRO A 165 29.38 2.63 0.49
C PRO A 165 30.00 2.56 -0.91
N THR A 166 29.51 1.65 -1.76
CA THR A 166 29.96 1.46 -3.15
C THR A 166 29.18 2.31 -4.17
N GLY A 167 28.28 3.19 -3.71
CA GLY A 167 27.48 4.08 -4.56
C GLY A 167 26.20 3.47 -5.16
N GLY A 168 25.95 2.17 -4.94
CA GLY A 168 24.70 1.51 -5.36
C GLY A 168 23.48 2.00 -4.56
N PRO A 169 22.26 2.01 -5.14
CA PRO A 169 21.06 2.49 -4.45
C PRO A 169 20.67 1.58 -3.27
N VAL A 170 20.31 2.19 -2.14
CA VAL A 170 19.76 1.46 -0.98
C VAL A 170 18.25 1.46 -1.09
N ARG A 171 17.69 0.30 -1.43
CA ARG A 171 16.25 0.13 -1.70
C ARG A 171 15.43 0.14 -0.41
N TRP A 172 14.20 0.64 -0.50
CA TRP A 172 13.17 0.52 0.56
C TRP A 172 13.57 1.14 1.90
N VAL A 173 14.40 2.20 1.88
CA VAL A 173 14.85 2.91 3.08
C VAL A 173 13.66 3.52 3.84
N ARG A 174 13.73 3.51 5.17
CA ARG A 174 12.85 4.28 6.06
C ARG A 174 13.58 5.52 6.52
N VAL A 175 12.91 6.65 6.48
CA VAL A 175 13.43 7.94 6.89
C VAL A 175 12.53 8.50 7.98
N THR A 176 13.10 8.83 9.13
CA THR A 176 12.42 9.56 10.20
C THR A 176 13.11 10.89 10.39
N ALA A 177 12.36 11.98 10.35
CA ALA A 177 12.86 13.32 10.55
C ALA A 177 12.56 13.78 11.97
N TRP A 178 13.59 14.31 12.64
CA TRP A 178 13.52 14.83 13.98
C TRP A 178 13.88 16.30 13.98
N HIS A 179 13.20 17.11 14.79
CA HIS A 179 13.66 18.46 15.09
C HIS A 179 14.97 18.37 15.86
N SER A 180 16.07 18.95 15.34
CA SER A 180 17.39 18.77 15.95
C SER A 180 17.48 19.29 17.39
N ALA A 181 16.83 20.43 17.68
CA ALA A 181 16.83 21.01 19.03
C ALA A 181 15.79 20.37 19.99
N LEU A 182 14.55 20.16 19.53
CA LEU A 182 13.44 19.70 20.37
C LEU A 182 13.37 18.18 20.52
N GLY A 183 14.06 17.42 19.66
CA GLY A 183 14.00 15.95 19.68
C GLY A 183 12.64 15.36 19.33
N THR A 184 11.72 16.15 18.77
CA THR A 184 10.38 15.69 18.35
C THR A 184 10.38 15.19 16.92
N VAL A 185 9.54 14.19 16.61
CA VAL A 185 9.37 13.69 15.24
C VAL A 185 8.60 14.73 14.41
N LEU A 186 9.13 15.08 13.25
CA LEU A 186 8.54 16.03 12.30
C LEU A 186 7.87 15.34 11.10
N GLY A 187 8.25 14.10 10.80
CA GLY A 187 7.67 13.34 9.70
C GLY A 187 8.41 12.06 9.37
N HIS A 188 7.80 11.28 8.50
CA HIS A 188 8.33 10.02 7.99
C HIS A 188 8.32 10.03 6.45
N ALA A 189 9.25 9.29 5.85
CA ALA A 189 9.25 9.00 4.42
C ALA A 189 9.78 7.60 4.16
N HIS A 190 9.38 7.03 3.03
CA HIS A 190 9.89 5.77 2.54
C HIS A 190 10.65 6.03 1.24
N GLY A 191 11.72 5.27 0.99
CA GLY A 191 12.44 5.30 -0.27
C GLY A 191 12.03 4.16 -1.19
N ASP A 192 12.21 4.35 -2.50
CA ASP A 192 11.82 3.39 -3.53
C ASP A 192 12.96 2.40 -3.90
N ASP A 193 12.80 1.70 -5.02
CA ASP A 193 13.78 0.76 -5.58
C ASP A 193 15.08 1.43 -6.05
N ARG A 194 15.13 2.76 -6.11
CA ARG A 194 16.30 3.55 -6.50
C ARG A 194 16.97 4.24 -5.30
N GLY A 195 16.44 3.98 -4.10
CA GLY A 195 16.83 4.64 -2.86
C GLY A 195 16.39 6.11 -2.81
N GLU A 196 15.53 6.55 -3.73
CA GLU A 196 15.03 7.91 -3.76
C GLU A 196 13.81 8.03 -2.84
N PHE A 197 13.71 9.14 -2.11
CA PHE A 197 12.60 9.41 -1.20
C PHE A 197 12.15 10.88 -1.27
N LEU A 198 10.89 11.12 -0.93
CA LEU A 198 10.35 12.45 -0.71
C LEU A 198 9.78 12.54 0.71
N LEU A 199 10.48 13.27 1.57
CA LEU A 199 10.04 13.65 2.90
C LEU A 199 9.39 15.03 2.82
N VAL A 200 8.11 15.11 3.19
CA VAL A 200 7.43 16.38 3.44
C VAL A 200 7.13 16.44 4.92
N LEU A 201 7.56 17.51 5.56
CA LEU A 201 7.29 17.73 6.98
C LEU A 201 5.84 18.18 7.14
N GLY A 202 5.19 17.72 8.20
CA GLY A 202 3.89 18.26 8.60
C GLY A 202 3.98 19.77 8.85
N VAL A 203 2.83 20.44 8.96
CA VAL A 203 2.80 21.85 9.41
C VAL A 203 3.59 21.90 10.71
N PRO A 204 4.74 22.62 10.76
CA PRO A 204 5.52 22.69 11.97
C PRO A 204 4.60 23.21 13.07
N PRO A 205 4.62 22.61 14.27
CA PRO A 205 3.79 23.05 15.37
C PRO A 205 3.89 24.57 15.49
N THR A 206 2.73 25.20 15.60
CA THR A 206 2.37 26.60 15.37
C THR A 206 3.06 27.63 16.28
N SER A 207 4.22 27.33 16.88
CA SER A 207 4.96 28.29 17.72
C SER A 207 5.77 29.32 16.94
N HIS A 208 5.84 29.22 15.61
CA HIS A 208 6.56 30.20 14.81
C HIS A 208 5.69 30.73 13.68
N ALA A 209 5.14 31.92 13.90
CA ALA A 209 4.91 32.93 12.86
C ALA A 209 6.26 33.37 12.22
N SER A 210 7.15 32.41 11.97
CA SER A 210 8.42 32.66 11.33
C SER A 210 8.12 33.01 9.88
N PRO A 211 8.70 34.11 9.37
CA PRO A 211 8.58 34.44 7.96
C PRO A 211 9.08 33.25 7.13
N SER A 212 8.39 33.01 6.01
CA SER A 212 8.83 32.05 4.99
C SER A 212 10.31 32.27 4.68
N GLY A 213 11.09 31.19 4.59
CA GLY A 213 12.54 31.28 4.42
C GLY A 213 13.37 31.29 5.70
N SER A 214 12.74 31.21 6.88
CA SER A 214 13.48 30.95 8.12
C SER A 214 14.13 29.56 8.06
N ALA A 215 15.41 29.50 8.41
CA ALA A 215 16.20 28.27 8.39
C ALA A 215 16.09 27.53 9.73
N PHE A 216 16.06 26.20 9.67
CA PHE A 216 16.19 25.32 10.83
C PHE A 216 16.87 24.03 10.41
N THR A 217 17.32 23.23 11.37
CA THR A 217 17.95 21.95 11.08
C THR A 217 17.05 20.80 11.48
N VAL A 218 17.04 19.76 10.64
CA VAL A 218 16.42 18.49 10.96
C VAL A 218 17.49 17.40 11.03
N ARG A 219 17.33 16.49 11.97
CA ARG A 219 18.12 15.28 12.06
C ARG A 219 17.32 14.16 11.38
N LEU A 220 17.84 13.63 10.29
CA LEU A 220 17.27 12.48 9.60
C LEU A 220 17.91 11.21 10.14
N THR A 221 17.09 10.23 10.52
CA THR A 221 17.50 8.85 10.77
C THR A 221 17.08 8.01 9.57
N LEU A 222 18.07 7.43 8.89
CA LEU A 222 17.88 6.52 7.77
C LEU A 222 18.02 5.08 8.28
N ALA A 223 17.11 4.20 7.89
CA ALA A 223 17.17 2.78 8.22
C ALA A 223 16.85 1.91 7.01
N ALA A 224 17.68 0.90 6.74
CA ALA A 224 17.43 -0.07 5.67
C ALA A 224 18.03 -1.44 6.04
N ARG A 225 17.79 -2.45 5.19
CA ARG A 225 18.42 -3.76 5.35
C ARG A 225 19.93 -3.64 5.15
N SER A 226 20.71 -4.28 6.02
CA SER A 226 22.18 -4.33 5.91
C SER A 226 22.65 -5.15 4.71
N THR A 227 21.87 -6.15 4.31
CA THR A 227 22.21 -7.05 3.20
C THR A 227 21.03 -7.10 2.23
N PRO A 228 21.28 -7.03 0.90
CA PRO A 228 20.25 -7.35 -0.08
C PRO A 228 19.68 -8.74 0.24
N PRO A 229 18.37 -8.98 0.09
CA PRO A 229 17.86 -10.32 0.27
C PRO A 229 18.54 -11.27 -0.73
N PRO A 230 18.66 -12.55 -0.37
CA PRO A 230 19.24 -13.55 -1.25
C PRO A 230 18.54 -13.51 -2.61
N ALA A 231 19.31 -13.68 -3.68
CA ALA A 231 18.77 -13.76 -5.03
C ALA A 231 17.68 -14.84 -5.05
N GLY A 232 16.43 -14.42 -5.20
CA GLY A 232 15.31 -15.35 -5.11
C GLY A 232 15.26 -16.31 -6.30
N SER A 233 14.28 -17.21 -6.29
CA SER A 233 14.04 -18.14 -7.40
C SER A 233 13.87 -17.43 -8.75
N ALA A 234 14.00 -18.17 -9.86
CA ALA A 234 13.83 -17.62 -11.22
C ALA A 234 12.50 -16.84 -11.39
N VAL A 235 11.44 -17.23 -10.68
CA VAL A 235 10.14 -16.55 -10.66
C VAL A 235 10.22 -15.16 -10.02
N THR A 236 11.00 -15.02 -8.95
CA THR A 236 11.22 -13.73 -8.27
C THR A 236 12.25 -12.83 -8.97
N ARG A 237 13.01 -13.37 -9.93
CA ARG A 237 14.05 -12.59 -10.66
C ARG A 237 13.45 -11.45 -11.49
N HIS A 238 12.20 -11.60 -11.95
CA HIS A 238 11.51 -10.58 -12.74
C HIS A 238 10.57 -9.70 -11.93
N ASP A 239 10.46 -9.96 -10.62
CA ASP A 239 9.62 -9.20 -9.72
C ASP A 239 10.42 -8.01 -9.16
N PRO A 240 10.20 -6.76 -9.62
CA PRO A 240 10.90 -5.58 -9.12
C PRO A 240 10.63 -5.30 -7.64
N PHE A 241 9.64 -5.97 -7.04
CA PHE A 241 9.22 -5.79 -5.65
C PHE A 241 9.54 -7.02 -4.79
N ALA A 242 10.28 -8.00 -5.31
CA ALA A 242 10.59 -9.26 -4.62
C ALA A 242 11.29 -9.05 -3.28
N ASP A 243 12.08 -7.98 -3.19
CA ASP A 243 12.85 -7.61 -2.01
C ASP A 243 12.16 -6.62 -1.07
N LEU A 244 10.88 -6.27 -1.31
CA LEU A 244 10.14 -5.42 -0.38
C LEU A 244 10.15 -6.04 1.03
N PRO A 245 10.37 -5.21 2.08
CA PRO A 245 10.20 -5.66 3.45
C PRO A 245 8.76 -6.07 3.72
N LEU A 246 8.58 -7.28 4.25
CA LEU A 246 7.30 -7.72 4.77
C LEU A 246 7.04 -7.00 6.09
N GLU A 247 5.96 -6.23 6.13
CA GLU A 247 5.51 -5.53 7.33
C GLU A 247 4.32 -6.29 7.92
N VAL A 248 4.46 -6.77 9.16
CA VAL A 248 3.41 -7.55 9.81
C VAL A 248 2.52 -6.60 10.59
N LEU A 249 1.26 -6.49 10.17
CA LEU A 249 0.29 -5.68 10.89
C LEU A 249 -0.08 -6.38 12.20
N PRO A 250 -0.31 -5.61 13.28
CA PRO A 250 -0.74 -6.20 14.53
C PRO A 250 -2.22 -6.63 14.42
N PRO A 251 -2.73 -7.44 15.37
CA PRO A 251 -4.12 -7.86 15.38
C PRO A 251 -5.11 -6.69 15.32
N VAL A 252 -6.33 -6.95 14.87
CA VAL A 252 -7.36 -5.89 14.85
C VAL A 252 -7.66 -5.44 16.29
N GLY A 253 -7.72 -4.13 16.52
CA GLY A 253 -8.02 -3.53 17.82
C GLY A 253 -6.81 -3.15 18.66
N THR A 254 -5.59 -3.50 18.23
CA THR A 254 -4.35 -3.00 18.85
C THR A 254 -3.90 -1.69 18.19
N PRO A 255 -3.11 -0.84 18.87
CA PRO A 255 -2.41 0.27 18.23
C PRO A 255 -1.63 -0.22 17.00
N ASP A 256 -1.65 0.56 15.91
CA ASP A 256 -1.24 0.10 14.58
C ASP A 256 -0.41 1.15 13.82
N ASP A 257 0.77 1.44 14.35
CA ASP A 257 1.76 2.31 13.72
C ASP A 257 2.35 1.70 12.43
N VAL A 258 2.19 0.38 12.24
CA VAL A 258 2.62 -0.33 11.04
C VAL A 258 1.73 0.08 9.87
N SER A 259 0.40 0.09 10.03
CA SER A 259 -0.51 0.56 8.97
C SER A 259 -0.22 2.00 8.54
N ASP A 260 0.13 2.86 9.49
CA ASP A 260 0.55 4.25 9.23
C ASP A 260 1.97 4.36 8.65
N GLY A 261 2.71 3.25 8.60
CA GLY A 261 4.07 3.16 8.05
C GLY A 261 5.12 3.91 8.88
N MET A 262 4.84 4.12 10.17
CA MET A 262 5.74 4.77 11.12
C MET A 262 6.72 3.76 11.74
N THR A 263 6.32 2.48 11.84
CA THR A 263 7.20 1.41 12.34
C THR A 263 8.30 1.09 11.31
N VAL A 264 9.55 1.11 11.78
CA VAL A 264 10.70 0.64 11.00
C VAL A 264 10.70 -0.91 11.03
N PRO A 265 10.70 -1.61 9.88
CA PRO A 265 10.74 -3.07 9.87
C PRO A 265 11.98 -3.62 10.59
N ASP A 266 11.84 -4.74 11.30
CA ASP A 266 12.97 -5.36 12.04
C ASP A 266 14.16 -5.72 11.15
N ALA A 267 13.89 -6.03 9.88
CA ALA A 267 14.94 -6.31 8.89
C ALA A 267 15.85 -5.10 8.61
N HIS A 268 15.44 -3.89 8.99
CA HIS A 268 16.16 -2.64 8.73
C HIS A 268 17.19 -2.33 9.83
N ALA A 269 18.22 -3.18 9.91
CA ALA A 269 19.27 -3.09 10.93
C ALA A 269 20.34 -2.01 10.64
N ALA A 270 20.63 -1.71 9.36
CA ALA A 270 21.59 -0.66 9.01
C ALA A 270 20.99 0.72 9.26
N ARG A 271 21.72 1.59 9.96
CA ARG A 271 21.26 2.92 10.33
C ARG A 271 22.32 3.98 10.09
N SER A 272 21.88 5.15 9.67
CA SER A 272 22.71 6.36 9.57
C SER A 272 21.91 7.56 10.05
N THR A 273 22.62 8.56 10.58
CA THR A 273 22.01 9.80 11.05
C THR A 273 22.74 10.98 10.42
N VAL A 274 21.98 11.93 9.88
CA VAL A 274 22.50 13.10 9.17
C VAL A 274 21.70 14.33 9.53
N VAL A 275 22.36 15.47 9.66
CA VAL A 275 21.69 16.76 9.90
C VAL A 275 21.57 17.50 8.58
N VAL A 276 20.36 17.96 8.27
CA VAL A 276 20.04 18.67 7.03
C VAL A 276 19.46 20.04 7.37
N PRO A 277 20.03 21.14 6.86
CA PRO A 277 19.42 22.46 6.97
C PRO A 277 18.23 22.55 6.02
N LEU A 278 17.10 23.05 6.51
CA LEU A 278 15.89 23.30 5.73
C LEU A 278 15.48 24.76 5.83
N LEU A 279 14.77 25.22 4.80
CA LEU A 279 14.09 26.51 4.78
C LEU A 279 12.58 26.26 4.80
N LEU A 280 11.86 26.98 5.66
CA LEU A 280 10.41 26.93 5.67
C LEU A 280 9.83 27.30 4.31
N GLY A 281 8.89 26.49 3.82
CA GLY A 281 8.22 26.67 2.53
C GLY A 281 9.04 26.20 1.33
N ARG A 282 10.09 25.39 1.54
CA ARG A 282 10.97 24.90 0.48
C ARG A 282 11.26 23.41 0.60
N LEU A 283 11.30 22.75 -0.55
CA LEU A 283 11.89 21.43 -0.72
C LEU A 283 13.36 21.57 -1.05
N VAL A 284 14.21 20.94 -0.25
CA VAL A 284 15.65 20.90 -0.47
C VAL A 284 16.02 19.57 -1.12
N SER A 285 16.93 19.62 -2.09
CA SER A 285 17.57 18.43 -2.66
C SER A 285 19.07 18.53 -2.40
N PRO A 286 19.63 17.77 -1.44
CA PRO A 286 21.06 17.78 -1.15
C PRO A 286 21.88 17.46 -2.41
N PRO A 287 23.04 18.10 -2.61
CA PRO A 287 23.86 17.90 -3.82
C PRO A 287 24.52 16.53 -3.89
N SER A 288 24.68 15.85 -2.75
CA SER A 288 25.21 14.50 -2.64
C SER A 288 24.17 13.54 -2.07
N PRO A 289 24.19 12.25 -2.46
CA PRO A 289 23.35 11.25 -1.85
C PRO A 289 23.76 10.99 -0.39
N PHE A 290 22.80 10.54 0.41
CA PHE A 290 23.07 10.09 1.76
C PHE A 290 23.72 8.70 1.72
N ILE A 291 24.76 8.51 2.52
CA ILE A 291 25.45 7.22 2.61
C ILE A 291 24.90 6.43 3.80
N LEU A 292 24.44 5.21 3.54
CA LEU A 292 24.14 4.22 4.57
C LEU A 292 25.31 3.21 4.61
N PRO A 293 26.00 3.04 5.75
CA PRO A 293 27.14 2.15 5.87
C PRO A 293 26.75 0.67 5.77
#